data_AF-A0A067TMX5-F1
#
_entry.id   AF-A0A067TMX5-F1
#
_cell.length_a   1.000
_cell.length_b   1.000
_cell.length_c   1.000
_cell.angle_alpha   90.00
_cell.angle_beta   90.00
_cell.angle_gamma   90.00
#
_symmetry.space_group_name_H-M   'P 1'
#
loop_
_entity.id
_entity.type
_entity.pdbx_description
1 polymer ?
#
loop_
_entity_poly.entity_id
_entity_poly.type
_entity_poly.pdbx_seq_one_letter_code
_entity_poly.pdbx_strand_id
1 'polypeptide(L)'
;LPGRRGFVRLGPKGRSFAPSLYHQLHCVNALRFSYTVARDGLLTDPDALKHKIPHDNHCFQFLRQSILCRADNSLVPAGRSNVSLARAGFGVVHRCRNWVQIREFVLEN
;
A
#
# COMPACT_ATOMS: atom_id res chain seq x y z
N LEU A 1 -3.06 -5.61 -9.84
CA LEU A 1 -1.83 -4.84 -10.16
C LEU A 1 -1.45 -5.19 -11.60
N PRO A 2 -1.03 -4.23 -12.45
CA PRO A 2 -0.68 -4.46 -13.86
C PRO A 2 0.58 -5.32 -14.01
N GLY A 3 0.77 -5.92 -15.19
CA GLY A 3 1.98 -6.70 -15.53
C GLY A 3 2.34 -7.75 -14.47
N ARG A 4 3.62 -7.83 -14.11
CA ARG A 4 4.17 -8.76 -13.09
C ARG A 4 3.83 -8.31 -11.66
N ARG A 5 2.55 -8.15 -11.34
CA ARG A 5 2.05 -7.59 -10.07
C ARG A 5 2.61 -6.19 -9.76
N GLY A 6 2.91 -5.41 -10.80
CA GLY A 6 3.48 -4.06 -10.71
C GLY A 6 5.00 -4.00 -10.55
N PHE A 7 5.70 -5.14 -10.61
CA PHE A 7 7.16 -5.19 -10.63
C PHE A 7 7.70 -5.00 -12.05
N VAL A 8 8.84 -4.33 -12.16
CA VAL A 8 9.56 -4.10 -13.43
C VAL A 8 10.92 -4.79 -13.40
N ARG A 9 11.48 -5.06 -14.58
CA ARG A 9 12.86 -5.57 -14.71
C ARG A 9 13.74 -4.55 -15.41
N LEU A 10 14.78 -4.08 -14.73
CA LEU A 10 15.64 -3.01 -15.23
C LEU A 10 17.12 -3.44 -15.30
N GLY A 11 17.83 -2.84 -16.24
CA GLY A 11 19.28 -3.02 -16.47
C GLY A 11 19.64 -4.29 -17.24
N PRO A 12 20.92 -4.46 -17.61
CA PRO A 12 21.38 -5.51 -18.53
C PRO A 12 21.08 -6.94 -18.07
N LYS A 13 20.99 -7.16 -16.74
CA LYS A 13 20.70 -8.46 -16.13
C LYS A 13 19.22 -8.63 -15.74
N GLY A 14 18.35 -7.67 -16.07
CA GLY A 14 16.91 -7.72 -15.76
C GLY A 14 16.62 -7.84 -14.26
N ARG A 15 17.25 -6.99 -13.44
CA ARG A 15 17.04 -6.99 -11.98
C ARG A 15 15.61 -6.59 -11.67
N SER A 16 14.98 -7.30 -10.74
CA SER A 16 13.60 -7.03 -10.33
C SER A 16 13.53 -5.83 -9.41
N PHE A 17 12.61 -4.91 -9.69
CA PHE A 17 12.30 -3.77 -8.85
C PHE A 17 10.78 -3.65 -8.66
N ALA A 18 10.37 -3.18 -7.49
CA ALA A 18 8.99 -2.77 -7.25
C ALA A 18 8.95 -1.25 -7.19
N PRO A 19 8.37 -0.54 -8.18
CA PRO A 19 8.06 0.86 -8.03
C PRO A 19 7.26 1.08 -6.75
N SER A 20 7.67 2.06 -5.95
CA SER A 20 7.16 2.23 -4.57
C SER A 20 5.62 2.31 -4.52
N LEU A 21 4.98 2.99 -5.48
CA LEU A 21 3.52 3.03 -5.62
C LEU A 21 2.90 1.62 -5.64
N TYR A 22 3.41 0.72 -6.46
CA TYR A 22 2.85 -0.63 -6.61
C TYR A 22 3.20 -1.52 -5.43
N HIS A 23 4.38 -1.34 -4.80
CA HIS A 23 4.70 -2.06 -3.57
C HIS A 23 3.77 -1.65 -2.41
N GLN A 24 3.44 -0.36 -2.28
CA GLN A 24 2.48 0.13 -1.28
C GLN A 24 1.08 -0.48 -1.52
N LEU A 25 0.60 -0.50 -2.78
CA LEU A 25 -0.67 -1.13 -3.13
C LEU A 25 -0.68 -2.65 -2.85
N HIS A 26 0.44 -3.32 -3.10
CA HIS A 26 0.62 -4.72 -2.73
C HIS A 26 0.50 -4.93 -1.22
N CYS A 27 1.22 -4.13 -0.41
CA CYS A 27 1.16 -4.18 1.05
C CYS A 27 -0.26 -3.94 1.57
N VAL A 28 -0.97 -2.94 1.06
CA VAL A 28 -2.37 -2.66 1.46
C VAL A 28 -3.27 -3.86 1.15
N ASN A 29 -3.15 -4.47 -0.03
CA ASN A 29 -3.98 -5.63 -0.37
C ASN A 29 -3.60 -6.88 0.46
N ALA A 30 -2.32 -7.08 0.76
CA ALA A 30 -1.86 -8.15 1.63
C ALA A 30 -2.45 -8.01 3.04
N LEU A 31 -2.35 -6.82 3.64
CA LEU A 31 -2.91 -6.54 4.96
C LEU A 31 -4.44 -6.65 4.98
N ARG A 32 -5.13 -6.17 3.93
CA ARG A 32 -6.59 -6.35 3.77
C ARG A 32 -6.96 -7.83 3.78
N PHE A 33 -6.22 -8.66 3.04
CA PHE A 33 -6.44 -10.11 3.01
C PHE A 33 -6.20 -10.72 4.39
N SER A 34 -5.04 -10.49 5.00
CA SER A 34 -4.69 -11.00 6.33
C SER A 34 -5.72 -10.63 7.39
N TYR A 35 -6.17 -9.37 7.41
CA TYR A 35 -7.24 -8.91 8.30
C TYR A 35 -8.54 -9.67 8.07
N THR A 36 -8.97 -9.83 6.81
CA THR A 36 -10.24 -10.50 6.48
C THR A 36 -10.22 -11.95 6.94
N VAL A 37 -9.16 -12.69 6.62
CA VAL A 37 -9.06 -14.11 7.01
C VAL A 37 -8.88 -14.31 8.51
N ALA A 38 -8.19 -13.40 9.19
CA ALA A 38 -8.06 -13.45 10.65
C ALA A 38 -9.39 -13.14 11.35
N ARG A 39 -10.11 -12.10 10.90
CA ARG A 39 -11.43 -11.73 11.42
C ARG A 39 -12.44 -12.87 11.29
N ASP A 40 -12.42 -13.55 10.15
CA ASP A 40 -13.36 -14.64 9.85
C ASP A 40 -12.91 -15.99 10.43
N GLY A 41 -11.81 -16.02 11.21
CA GLY A 41 -11.30 -17.24 11.86
C GLY A 41 -10.73 -18.27 10.89
N LEU A 42 -10.38 -17.89 9.66
CA LEU A 42 -9.93 -18.78 8.59
C LEU A 42 -8.41 -19.02 8.59
N LEU A 43 -7.66 -18.24 9.38
CA LEU A 43 -6.20 -18.37 9.51
C LEU A 43 -5.85 -19.22 10.73
N THR A 44 -6.03 -20.54 10.61
CA THR A 44 -5.84 -21.48 11.73
C THR A 44 -4.54 -22.28 11.66
N ASP A 45 -3.91 -22.36 10.48
CA ASP A 45 -2.68 -23.12 10.26
C ASP A 45 -1.47 -22.38 10.89
N PRO A 46 -0.77 -22.99 11.87
CA PRO A 46 0.44 -22.44 12.47
C PRO A 46 1.56 -22.16 11.46
N ASP A 47 1.71 -22.98 10.42
CA ASP A 47 2.78 -22.78 9.43
C ASP A 47 2.46 -21.63 8.48
N ALA A 48 1.19 -21.44 8.11
CA ALA A 48 0.76 -20.23 7.43
C ALA A 48 1.04 -18.97 8.27
N LEU A 49 0.75 -19.00 9.58
CA LEU A 49 0.97 -17.87 10.49
C LEU A 49 2.45 -17.47 10.58
N LYS A 50 3.38 -18.43 10.63
CA LYS A 50 4.83 -18.17 10.66
C LYS A 50 5.31 -17.34 9.47
N HIS A 51 4.69 -17.50 8.29
CA HIS A 51 5.06 -16.75 7.09
C HIS A 51 4.29 -15.42 6.96
N LYS A 52 3.02 -15.37 7.40
CA LYS A 52 2.19 -14.18 7.26
C LYS A 52 2.60 -13.05 8.21
N ILE A 53 2.86 -13.37 9.49
CA ILE A 53 3.15 -12.34 10.49
C ILE A 53 4.39 -11.50 10.13
N PRO A 54 5.55 -12.10 9.76
CA PRO A 54 6.72 -11.31 9.35
C PRO A 54 6.45 -10.47 8.11
N HIS A 55 5.71 -10.99 7.13
CA HIS A 55 5.35 -10.27 5.92
C HIS A 55 4.45 -9.06 6.22
N ASP A 56 3.44 -9.23 7.07
CA ASP A 56 2.54 -8.15 7.48
C ASP A 56 3.29 -7.07 8.28
N ASN A 57 4.20 -7.48 9.19
CA ASN A 57 5.07 -6.55 9.90
C ASN A 57 5.96 -5.74 8.95
N HIS A 58 6.55 -6.38 7.94
CA HIS A 58 7.29 -5.70 6.88
C HIS A 58 6.40 -4.70 6.13
N CYS A 59 5.16 -5.09 5.78
CA CYS A 59 4.21 -4.22 5.08
C CYS A 59 3.88 -2.98 5.93
N PHE A 60 3.61 -3.16 7.22
CA PHE A 60 3.37 -2.04 8.13
C PHE A 60 4.56 -1.08 8.21
N GLN A 61 5.78 -1.60 8.35
CA GLN A 61 6.97 -0.76 8.40
C GLN A 61 7.20 0.00 7.09
N PHE A 62 7.02 -0.67 5.95
CA PHE A 62 7.18 -0.04 4.64
C PHE A 62 6.12 1.04 4.38
N LEU A 63 4.86 0.79 4.73
CA LEU A 63 3.79 1.79 4.63
C LEU A 63 4.05 2.98 5.56
N ARG A 64 4.47 2.73 6.81
CA ARG A 64 4.86 3.78 7.76
C ARG A 64 5.98 4.66 7.19
N GLN A 65 7.03 4.04 6.65
CA GLN A 65 8.14 4.75 6.03
C GLN A 65 7.69 5.57 4.81
N SER A 66 6.77 5.04 4.00
CA SER A 66 6.21 5.72 2.84
C SER A 66 5.38 6.96 3.24
N ILE A 67 4.57 6.85 4.29
CA ILE A 67 3.80 7.97 4.86
C ILE A 67 4.75 9.07 5.34
N LEU A 68 5.78 8.70 6.10
CA LEU A 68 6.79 9.66 6.59
C LEU A 68 7.57 10.32 5.46
N CYS A 69 7.93 9.56 4.43
CA CYS A 69 8.64 10.07 3.27
C CYS A 69 7.79 11.05 2.44
N ARG A 70 6.48 10.79 2.33
CA ARG A 70 5.56 11.68 1.63
C ARG A 70 5.31 12.98 2.41
N ALA A 71 5.28 12.90 3.75
CA ALA A 71 5.04 14.04 4.64
C ALA A 71 3.87 14.93 4.17
N ASP A 72 2.73 14.30 3.86
CA ASP A 72 1.54 15.00 3.35
C ASP A 72 1.05 15.99 4.41
N ASN A 73 1.15 17.30 4.11
CA ASN A 73 0.87 18.38 5.06
C ASN A 73 -0.54 18.96 4.93
N SER A 74 -1.42 18.29 4.18
CA SER A 74 -2.83 18.68 4.09
C SER A 74 -3.51 18.58 5.46
N LEU A 75 -4.26 19.62 5.81
CA LEU A 75 -4.98 19.67 7.09
C LEU A 75 -6.29 18.87 7.01
N VAL A 76 -6.43 17.89 7.89
CA VAL A 76 -7.69 17.15 8.08
C VAL A 76 -8.50 17.83 9.20
N PRO A 77 -9.77 18.21 8.97
CA PRO A 77 -10.58 18.86 10.00
C PRO A 77 -10.74 18.01 11.27
N ALA A 78 -10.36 18.57 12.42
CA ALA A 78 -10.58 17.99 13.74
C ALA A 78 -11.79 18.69 14.41
N GLY A 79 -13.00 18.16 14.23
CA GLY A 79 -14.22 18.78 14.76
C GLY A 79 -15.40 17.83 14.99
N ARG A 80 -16.33 18.25 15.86
CA ARG A 80 -17.50 17.48 16.32
C ARG A 80 -18.66 17.36 15.30
N SER A 81 -18.57 17.92 14.10
CA SER A 81 -19.66 17.82 13.11
C SER A 81 -19.88 16.38 12.61
N ASN A 82 -21.13 16.05 12.29
CA ASN A 82 -21.65 14.70 12.00
C ASN A 82 -21.19 14.07 10.67
N VAL A 83 -20.15 14.60 10.01
CA VAL A 83 -19.70 14.06 8.71
C VAL A 83 -18.53 13.11 8.95
N SER A 84 -18.83 11.82 9.15
CA SER A 84 -17.83 10.79 9.49
C SER A 84 -16.69 10.68 8.47
N LEU A 85 -16.99 10.92 7.18
CA LEU A 85 -16.01 10.86 6.09
C LEU A 85 -15.01 12.01 6.14
N ALA A 86 -15.42 13.22 6.56
CA ALA A 86 -14.50 14.36 6.65
C ALA A 86 -13.40 14.13 7.71
N ARG A 87 -13.73 13.46 8.82
CA ARG A 87 -12.74 13.05 9.85
C ARG A 87 -11.75 11.99 9.35
N ALA A 88 -12.17 11.17 8.40
CA ALA A 88 -11.29 10.22 7.72
C ALA A 88 -10.45 10.89 6.61
N GLY A 89 -10.51 12.22 6.47
CA GLY A 89 -9.76 12.98 5.47
C GLY A 89 -10.43 13.08 4.10
N PHE A 90 -11.64 12.55 3.91
CA PHE A 90 -12.34 12.68 2.63
C PHE A 90 -12.76 14.13 2.38
N GLY A 91 -12.54 14.60 1.15
CA GLY A 91 -12.79 15.99 0.75
C GLY A 91 -11.65 16.95 1.06
N VAL A 92 -10.57 16.49 1.71
CA VAL A 92 -9.34 17.26 1.88
C VAL A 92 -8.58 17.29 0.57
N VAL A 93 -8.11 18.49 0.19
CA VAL A 93 -7.27 18.65 -1.01
C VAL A 93 -5.86 18.16 -0.69
N HIS A 94 -5.38 17.18 -1.44
CA HIS A 94 -4.02 16.64 -1.36
C HIS A 94 -3.22 16.99 -2.60
N ARG A 95 -1.90 17.19 -2.45
CA ARG A 95 -0.99 17.36 -3.61
C ARG A 95 -0.52 16.00 -4.10
N CYS A 96 -1.16 15.48 -5.14
CA CYS A 96 -0.80 14.19 -5.74
C CYS A 96 0.37 14.32 -6.73
N ARG A 97 1.14 13.24 -6.88
CA ARG A 97 2.00 13.04 -8.05
C ARG A 97 1.18 12.35 -9.13
N ASN A 98 1.50 12.59 -10.40
CA ASN A 98 0.81 11.93 -11.50
C ASN A 98 1.17 10.43 -11.52
N TRP A 99 0.27 9.60 -11.01
CA TRP A 99 0.48 8.15 -10.93
C TRP A 99 0.35 7.46 -12.30
N VAL A 100 -0.28 8.11 -13.28
CA VAL A 100 -0.46 7.57 -14.64
C VAL A 100 0.90 7.35 -15.30
N GLN A 101 1.84 8.28 -15.14
CA GLN A 101 3.22 8.15 -15.65
C GLN A 101 3.92 6.91 -15.08
N ILE A 102 3.71 6.63 -13.78
CA ILE A 102 4.28 5.44 -13.14
C ILE A 102 3.60 4.18 -13.70
N ARG A 103 2.30 4.24 -13.98
CA ARG A 103 1.58 3.12 -14.60
C ARG A 103 2.06 2.85 -16.02
N GLU A 104 2.21 3.86 -16.85
CA GLU A 104 2.73 3.74 -18.21
C GLU A 104 4.13 3.12 -18.21
N PHE A 105 5.03 3.66 -17.39
CA PHE A 105 6.37 3.09 -17.20
C PHE A 105 6.35 1.59 -16.84
N VAL A 106 5.43 1.18 -15.95
CA VAL A 106 5.27 -0.24 -15.56
C VAL A 106 4.63 -1.10 -16.64
N LEU A 107 3.84 -0.53 -17.53
CA LEU A 107 3.27 -1.27 -18.65
C LEU A 107 4.30 -1.47 -19.77
N GLU A 108 5.25 -0.55 -19.89
CA GLU A 108 6.33 -0.58 -20.89
C GLU A 108 7.54 -1.44 -20.49
N ASN A 109 7.63 -1.88 -19.22
CA ASN A 109 8.79 -2.61 -18.66
C ASN A 109 8.38 -3.85 -17.85
#